data_AF-A0A842QEA2-F1
#
_entry.id   AF-A0A842QEA2-F1
#
_cell.length_a   1.000
_cell.length_b   1.000
_cell.length_c   1.000
_cell.angle_alpha   90.00
_cell.angle_beta   90.00
_cell.angle_gamma   90.00
#
_symmetry.space_group_name_H-M   'P 1'
#
loop_
_entity.id
_entity.type
_entity.pdbx_description
1 polymer ?
#
loop_
_entity_poly.entity_id
_entity_poly.type
_entity_poly.pdbx_seq_one_letter_code
_entity_poly.pdbx_strand_id
1 'polypeptide(L)'
;MRKIERSLVILCSIIIGLGFVIPWMSLNMFYYPSGRNQVEEKTLANTPFADVASNESKVIVEGQLARVPGNPSLYQTEHNLGLPEEAITQESAINKSVEFLKQTRPGILNWSLQSTAEETTSFRFTFVQKDFRAFVVVNRFTGRITDYECRYLQIFDPVRLSKEEGEQIVLDFLKKQRYYLPPNARYTGDIGYDCGRYKRFIFQQYLGSMRIESSRIVIAVSSFSKRISDFEYHWFETKKVSMSGIRDKNSVMASTALYFIGEPDTLSEGQLDSIHFTSAELALAEVERKDNGTIYRLTWFLGLSVDTDNNNEEIIASVDALSSDVYALRSSRRGGITINEHLTPLSTVFLVGSASLVGLLSASLIIVLLLSSERRRS
;
A
#
# COMPACT_ATOMS: atom_id res chain seq x y z
N MET A 1 44.68 -6.12 -25.27
CA MET A 1 43.98 -7.13 -24.45
C MET A 1 43.31 -6.56 -23.20
N ARG A 2 44.00 -5.82 -22.32
CA ARG A 2 43.44 -5.31 -21.04
C ARG A 2 42.14 -4.47 -21.08
N LYS A 3 41.80 -3.83 -22.21
CA LYS A 3 40.55 -3.05 -22.34
C LYS A 3 39.32 -3.94 -22.59
N ILE A 4 39.48 -5.05 -23.30
CA ILE A 4 38.38 -5.98 -23.64
C ILE A 4 37.97 -6.77 -22.39
N GLU A 5 38.95 -7.20 -21.59
CA GLU A 5 38.71 -7.87 -20.31
C GLU A 5 37.92 -6.98 -19.33
N ARG A 6 38.24 -5.68 -19.24
CA ARG A 6 37.50 -4.73 -18.39
C ARG A 6 36.06 -4.52 -18.84
N SER A 7 35.81 -4.42 -20.14
CA SER A 7 34.46 -4.29 -20.68
C SER A 7 33.62 -5.54 -20.47
N LEU A 8 34.23 -6.73 -20.58
CA LEU A 8 33.55 -8.01 -20.33
C LEU A 8 33.16 -8.16 -18.85
N VAL A 9 34.03 -7.77 -17.93
CA VAL A 9 33.74 -7.81 -16.49
C VAL A 9 32.60 -6.87 -16.13
N ILE A 10 32.59 -5.64 -16.64
CA ILE A 10 31.48 -4.69 -16.41
C ILE A 10 30.17 -5.23 -16.95
N LEU A 11 30.16 -5.83 -18.15
CA LEU A 11 28.97 -6.41 -18.75
C LEU A 11 28.44 -7.60 -17.92
N CYS A 12 29.32 -8.51 -17.49
CA CYS A 12 28.93 -9.62 -16.61
C CYS A 12 28.40 -9.12 -15.27
N SER A 13 28.98 -8.06 -14.68
CA SER A 13 28.47 -7.46 -13.45
C SER A 13 27.10 -6.81 -13.61
N ILE A 14 26.81 -6.19 -14.77
CA ILE A 14 25.49 -5.62 -15.07
C ILE A 14 24.45 -6.72 -15.29
N ILE A 15 24.80 -7.79 -16.01
CA ILE A 15 23.89 -8.91 -16.27
C ILE A 15 23.60 -9.68 -14.98
N ILE A 16 24.60 -9.93 -14.13
CA ILE A 16 24.40 -10.54 -12.81
C ILE A 16 23.64 -9.58 -11.89
N GLY A 17 23.96 -8.28 -11.91
CA GLY A 17 23.25 -7.27 -11.14
C GLY A 17 21.76 -7.19 -11.51
N LEU A 18 21.42 -7.06 -12.79
CA LEU A 18 20.03 -6.99 -13.25
C LEU A 18 19.33 -8.35 -13.17
N GLY A 19 20.03 -9.45 -13.46
CA GLY A 19 19.48 -10.81 -13.51
C GLY A 19 19.31 -11.48 -12.15
N PHE A 20 20.07 -11.07 -11.12
CA PHE A 20 19.89 -11.57 -9.75
C PHE A 20 19.23 -10.54 -8.83
N VAL A 21 19.64 -9.26 -8.87
CA VAL A 21 19.13 -8.27 -7.91
C VAL A 21 17.69 -7.89 -8.21
N ILE A 22 17.28 -7.79 -9.48
CA ILE A 22 15.87 -7.46 -9.80
C ILE A 22 14.95 -8.62 -9.40
N PRO A 23 15.20 -9.89 -9.79
CA PRO A 23 14.35 -11.00 -9.33
C PRO A 23 14.41 -11.20 -7.81
N TRP A 24 15.57 -11.00 -7.17
CA TRP A 24 15.70 -11.07 -5.71
C TRP A 24 14.95 -9.92 -5.01
N MET A 25 14.99 -8.70 -5.56
CA MET A 25 14.19 -7.57 -5.05
C MET A 25 12.70 -7.79 -5.32
N SER A 26 12.31 -8.34 -6.47
CA SER A 26 10.92 -8.69 -6.76
C SER A 26 10.42 -9.79 -5.81
N LEU A 27 11.18 -10.86 -5.61
CA LEU A 27 10.85 -11.95 -4.69
C LEU A 27 10.78 -11.48 -3.23
N ASN A 28 11.58 -10.49 -2.82
CA ASN A 28 11.50 -9.91 -1.48
C ASN A 28 10.49 -8.76 -1.35
N MET A 29 10.04 -8.13 -2.44
CA MET A 29 8.92 -7.16 -2.42
C MET A 29 7.56 -7.86 -2.31
N PHE A 30 7.46 -9.14 -2.69
CA PHE A 30 6.22 -9.93 -2.59
C PHE A 30 6.15 -10.84 -1.35
N TYR A 31 7.21 -10.88 -0.52
CA TYR A 31 7.19 -11.54 0.78
C TYR A 31 6.79 -10.57 1.89
N TYR A 32 5.49 -10.35 2.03
CA TYR A 32 4.92 -9.91 3.29
C TYR A 32 4.09 -11.06 3.86
N PRO A 33 4.59 -11.78 4.89
CA PRO A 33 3.71 -12.62 5.67
C PRO A 33 2.72 -11.69 6.37
N SER A 34 1.47 -11.74 5.91
CA SER A 34 0.30 -11.23 6.61
C SER A 34 0.05 -12.08 7.85
N GLY A 35 1.01 -12.10 8.78
CA GLY A 35 0.75 -12.49 10.15
C GLY A 35 -0.08 -11.37 10.77
N ARG A 36 -1.41 -11.45 10.67
CA ARG A 36 -2.29 -10.67 11.53
C ARG A 36 -2.05 -11.18 12.96
N ASN A 37 -1.04 -10.63 13.65
CA ASN A 37 -1.23 -10.43 15.08
C ASN A 37 -2.47 -9.55 15.16
N GLN A 38 -3.62 -10.14 15.52
CA GLN A 38 -4.87 -9.43 15.69
C GLN A 38 -4.64 -8.37 16.76
N VAL A 39 -4.23 -7.17 16.37
CA VAL A 39 -4.24 -6.05 17.29
C VAL A 39 -5.70 -5.71 17.46
N GLU A 40 -6.18 -5.84 18.70
CA GLU A 40 -7.52 -5.47 19.09
C GLU A 40 -7.84 -4.06 18.58
N GLU A 41 -8.83 -3.95 17.69
CA GLU A 41 -9.27 -2.66 17.16
C GLU A 41 -9.85 -1.82 18.30
N LYS A 42 -9.38 -0.58 18.44
CA LYS A 42 -9.87 0.33 19.48
C LYS A 42 -10.49 1.57 18.84
N THR A 43 -11.69 1.93 19.30
CA THR A 43 -12.26 3.25 18.99
C THR A 43 -11.32 4.33 19.52
N LEU A 44 -11.18 5.46 18.82
CA LEU A 44 -10.26 6.52 19.22
C LEU A 44 -10.49 7.02 20.65
N ALA A 45 -11.75 7.07 21.08
CA ALA A 45 -12.15 7.47 22.45
C ALA A 45 -11.49 6.62 23.55
N ASN A 46 -11.10 5.38 23.23
CA ASN A 46 -10.47 4.44 24.15
C ASN A 46 -8.94 4.35 23.95
N THR A 47 -8.34 5.38 23.34
CA THR A 47 -6.90 5.43 23.05
C THR A 47 -6.31 6.78 23.48
N PRO A 48 -4.97 6.89 23.62
CA PRO A 48 -4.30 8.18 23.85
C PRO A 48 -4.57 9.24 22.77
N PHE A 49 -5.12 8.83 21.62
CA PHE A 49 -5.45 9.71 20.49
C PHE A 49 -6.83 10.36 20.55
N ALA A 50 -7.60 10.17 21.64
CA ALA A 50 -8.91 10.77 21.82
C ALA A 50 -8.89 12.30 21.66
N ASP A 51 -7.88 12.99 22.18
CA ASP A 51 -7.76 14.46 22.16
C ASP A 51 -7.51 15.05 20.77
N VAL A 52 -7.08 14.24 19.81
CA VAL A 52 -6.87 14.65 18.41
C VAL A 52 -7.98 14.16 17.49
N ALA A 53 -8.99 13.48 18.05
CA ALA A 53 -10.20 13.10 17.33
C ALA A 53 -11.08 14.34 17.15
N SER A 54 -11.38 14.73 15.91
CA SER A 54 -12.17 15.93 15.64
C SER A 54 -13.00 15.82 14.38
N ASN A 55 -14.18 16.45 14.41
CA ASN A 55 -15.03 16.69 13.26
C ASN A 55 -14.62 17.96 12.49
N GLU A 56 -13.77 18.82 13.09
CA GLU A 56 -13.37 20.13 12.54
C GLU A 56 -12.31 20.04 11.44
N SER A 57 -11.93 18.82 11.05
CA SER A 57 -11.07 18.64 9.89
C SER A 57 -11.71 19.32 8.68
N LYS A 58 -11.12 20.43 8.24
CA LYS A 58 -11.00 20.74 6.81
C LYS A 58 -10.22 19.56 6.23
N VAL A 59 -10.93 18.45 6.01
CA VAL A 59 -10.34 17.15 5.68
C VAL A 59 -9.50 17.35 4.42
N ILE A 60 -8.30 16.79 4.41
CA ILE A 60 -7.56 16.58 3.18
C ILE A 60 -8.27 15.40 2.53
N VAL A 61 -9.32 15.71 1.78
CA VAL A 61 -10.18 14.69 1.20
C VAL A 61 -9.49 14.19 -0.06
N GLU A 62 -9.17 12.90 -0.10
CA GLU A 62 -8.73 12.29 -1.35
C GLU A 62 -9.86 12.28 -2.38
N GLY A 63 -11.08 11.98 -1.91
CA GLY A 63 -12.30 11.98 -2.72
C GLY A 63 -13.53 11.62 -1.89
N GLN A 64 -14.69 11.69 -2.53
CA GLN A 64 -15.91 11.04 -2.06
C GLN A 64 -16.10 9.74 -2.82
N LEU A 65 -16.78 8.78 -2.21
CA LEU A 65 -17.17 7.55 -2.88
C LEU A 65 -18.58 7.70 -3.43
N ALA A 66 -18.71 7.61 -4.75
CA ALA A 66 -20.00 7.57 -5.44
C ALA A 66 -20.28 6.17 -5.96
N ARG A 67 -21.56 5.79 -6.05
CA ARG A 67 -21.95 4.47 -6.56
C ARG A 67 -21.81 4.44 -8.08
N VAL A 68 -21.24 3.37 -8.62
CA VAL A 68 -21.16 3.19 -10.07
C VAL A 68 -22.56 2.88 -10.63
N PRO A 69 -23.05 3.64 -11.62
CA PRO A 69 -24.35 3.38 -12.24
C PRO A 69 -24.43 1.96 -12.82
N GLY A 70 -25.53 1.26 -12.56
CA GLY A 70 -25.77 -0.10 -13.07
C GLY A 70 -25.05 -1.23 -12.30
N ASN A 71 -24.14 -0.92 -11.37
CA ASN A 71 -23.51 -1.94 -10.53
C ASN A 71 -23.61 -1.59 -9.03
N PRO A 72 -24.56 -2.18 -8.29
CA PRO A 72 -24.83 -1.77 -6.92
C PRO A 72 -23.73 -2.14 -5.92
N SER A 73 -22.80 -3.06 -6.24
CA SER A 73 -21.68 -3.41 -5.36
C SER A 73 -20.45 -2.53 -5.58
N LEU A 74 -20.44 -1.71 -6.64
CA LEU A 74 -19.28 -0.91 -7.01
C LEU A 74 -19.42 0.57 -6.62
N TYR A 75 -18.29 1.13 -6.19
CA TYR A 75 -18.10 2.53 -5.86
C TYR A 75 -16.87 3.07 -6.59
N GLN A 76 -16.85 4.36 -6.90
CA GLN A 76 -15.72 5.03 -7.53
C GLN A 76 -15.35 6.28 -6.73
N THR A 77 -14.06 6.58 -6.62
CA THR A 77 -13.61 7.87 -6.09
C THR A 77 -13.95 9.00 -7.04
N GLU A 78 -14.64 10.00 -6.52
CA GLU A 78 -14.85 11.28 -7.18
C GLU A 78 -13.91 12.32 -6.54
N HIS A 79 -13.01 12.87 -7.36
CA HIS A 79 -12.03 13.87 -6.93
C HIS A 79 -12.54 15.33 -7.08
N ASN A 80 -13.74 15.54 -7.63
CA ASN A 80 -14.33 16.85 -7.88
C ASN A 80 -15.09 17.41 -6.66
N LEU A 81 -14.40 17.58 -5.53
CA LEU A 81 -15.01 17.96 -4.24
C LEU A 81 -15.16 19.45 -3.97
N GLY A 82 -15.35 20.28 -5.00
CA GLY A 82 -15.31 21.73 -4.79
C GLY A 82 -13.96 22.17 -4.21
N LEU A 83 -12.89 21.51 -4.66
CA LEU A 83 -11.53 21.95 -4.36
C LEU A 83 -11.37 23.39 -4.83
N PRO A 84 -10.58 24.22 -4.11
CA PRO A 84 -10.31 25.59 -4.55
C PRO A 84 -9.91 25.63 -6.02
N GLU A 85 -10.51 26.55 -6.79
CA GLU A 85 -10.22 26.69 -8.23
C GLU A 85 -8.72 26.99 -8.49
N GLU A 86 -8.02 27.56 -7.51
CA GLU A 86 -6.60 27.85 -7.56
C GLU A 86 -5.77 26.77 -6.86
N ALA A 87 -5.02 26.00 -7.65
CA ALA A 87 -3.96 25.13 -7.15
C ALA A 87 -2.78 25.96 -6.62
N ILE A 88 -2.13 25.48 -5.56
CA ILE A 88 -0.87 26.08 -5.09
C ILE A 88 0.24 25.88 -6.10
N THR A 89 1.19 26.80 -6.14
CA THR A 89 2.37 26.69 -7.00
C THR A 89 3.33 25.61 -6.51
N GLN A 90 4.13 25.05 -7.41
CA GLN A 90 5.20 24.11 -7.06
C GLN A 90 6.18 24.73 -6.06
N GLU A 91 6.51 26.02 -6.19
CA GLU A 91 7.37 26.73 -5.23
C GLU A 91 6.77 26.76 -3.82
N SER A 92 5.48 27.05 -3.70
CA SER A 92 4.77 26.97 -2.42
C SER A 92 4.83 25.56 -1.83
N ALA A 93 4.63 24.54 -2.68
CA ALA A 93 4.68 23.14 -2.26
C ALA A 93 6.09 22.71 -1.80
N ILE A 94 7.15 23.19 -2.46
CA ILE A 94 8.53 22.97 -2.04
C ILE A 94 8.78 23.62 -0.68
N ASN A 95 8.38 24.89 -0.49
CA ASN A 95 8.56 25.61 0.77
C ASN A 95 7.86 24.90 1.93
N LYS A 96 6.61 24.46 1.73
CA LYS A 96 5.88 23.66 2.72
C LYS A 96 6.57 22.34 3.04
N SER A 97 7.11 21.65 2.03
CA SER A 97 7.85 20.40 2.22
C SER A 97 9.10 20.62 3.06
N VAL A 98 9.87 21.67 2.79
CA VAL A 98 11.07 22.02 3.55
C VAL A 98 10.72 22.40 4.99
N GLU A 99 9.66 23.19 5.20
CA GLU A 99 9.16 23.52 6.55
C GLU A 99 8.74 22.28 7.34
N PHE A 100 8.01 21.37 6.70
CA PHE A 100 7.62 20.10 7.30
C PHE A 100 8.83 19.26 7.70
N LEU A 101 9.82 19.13 6.79
CA LEU A 101 11.05 18.37 7.06
C LEU A 101 11.87 18.96 8.22
N LYS A 102 11.90 20.28 8.37
CA LYS A 102 12.51 20.95 9.54
C LYS A 102 11.79 20.61 10.85
N GLN A 103 10.49 20.31 10.79
CA GLN A 103 9.69 20.04 11.97
C GLN A 103 9.65 18.56 12.35
N THR A 104 9.76 17.65 11.37
CA THR A 104 9.82 16.21 11.60
C THR A 104 11.21 15.72 11.99
N ARG A 105 12.27 16.54 11.80
CA ARG A 105 13.66 16.21 12.17
C ARG A 105 14.33 17.35 12.94
N PRO A 106 14.69 17.18 14.23
CA PRO A 106 15.60 18.08 14.90
C PRO A 106 17.03 17.75 14.48
N GLY A 107 17.75 18.73 13.92
CA GLY A 107 19.20 18.63 13.70
C GLY A 107 19.67 18.52 12.25
N ILE A 108 18.79 18.63 11.26
CA ILE A 108 19.13 18.56 9.84
C ILE A 108 18.63 19.83 9.15
N LEU A 109 19.54 20.76 8.83
CA LEU A 109 19.14 22.08 8.30
C LEU A 109 19.25 22.20 6.78
N ASN A 110 19.90 21.25 6.08
CA ASN A 110 20.28 21.43 4.68
C ASN A 110 19.77 20.28 3.79
N TRP A 111 18.46 20.20 3.59
CA TRP A 111 17.87 19.33 2.58
C TRP A 111 18.12 19.89 1.19
N SER A 112 18.59 19.06 0.26
CA SER A 112 18.70 19.39 -1.16
C SER A 112 17.56 18.73 -1.92
N LEU A 113 16.83 19.50 -2.74
CA LEU A 113 15.80 18.97 -3.62
C LEU A 113 16.47 18.23 -4.78
N GLN A 114 16.21 16.92 -4.90
CA GLN A 114 16.79 16.06 -5.93
C GLN A 114 15.89 15.91 -7.15
N SER A 115 14.59 15.75 -6.94
CA SER A 115 13.63 15.58 -8.03
C SER A 115 12.24 16.10 -7.66
N THR A 116 11.51 16.45 -8.71
CA THR A 116 10.12 16.91 -8.64
C THR A 116 9.31 16.16 -9.69
N ALA A 117 8.15 15.65 -9.32
CA ALA A 117 7.15 15.16 -10.26
C ALA A 117 5.82 15.86 -9.98
N GLU A 118 5.14 16.28 -11.04
CA GLU A 118 3.82 16.88 -10.96
C GLU A 118 2.79 15.87 -11.42
N GLU A 119 1.72 15.74 -10.64
CA GLU A 119 0.56 14.93 -10.95
C GLU A 119 -0.68 15.82 -10.99
N THR A 120 -1.79 15.27 -11.48
CA THR A 120 -3.06 16.00 -11.60
C THR A 120 -3.48 16.62 -10.26
N THR A 121 -3.30 15.90 -9.15
CA THR A 121 -3.77 16.29 -7.82
C THR A 121 -2.66 16.52 -6.79
N SER A 122 -1.40 16.21 -7.12
CA SER A 122 -0.28 16.26 -6.17
C SER A 122 1.03 16.77 -6.79
N PHE A 123 1.93 17.24 -5.94
CA PHE A 123 3.36 17.37 -6.26
C PHE A 123 4.14 16.36 -5.43
N ARG A 124 5.08 15.67 -6.06
CA ARG A 124 5.98 14.73 -5.40
C ARG A 124 7.40 15.25 -5.43
N PHE A 125 8.06 15.22 -4.27
CA PHE A 125 9.40 15.73 -4.09
C PHE A 125 10.30 14.67 -3.47
N THR A 126 11.53 14.57 -3.97
CA THR A 126 12.59 13.83 -3.30
C THR A 126 13.62 14.80 -2.77
N PHE A 127 13.86 14.76 -1.46
CA PHE A 127 14.91 15.50 -0.79
C PHE A 127 16.01 14.57 -0.32
N VAL A 128 17.26 15.02 -0.43
CA VAL A 128 18.42 14.29 0.05
C VAL A 128 19.24 15.13 1.01
N GLN A 129 19.79 14.46 1.99
CA GLN A 129 20.81 14.96 2.89
C GLN A 129 21.76 13.79 3.16
N LYS A 130 23.04 14.05 3.47
CA LYS A 130 24.14 13.07 3.60
C LYS A 130 23.72 11.60 3.85
N ASP A 131 22.96 11.34 4.92
CA ASP A 131 22.58 9.99 5.36
C ASP A 131 21.07 9.70 5.23
N PHE A 132 20.30 10.59 4.61
CA PHE A 132 18.84 10.53 4.54
C PHE A 132 18.31 10.83 3.14
N ARG A 133 17.25 10.11 2.78
CA ARG A 133 16.39 10.46 1.66
C ARG A 133 14.96 10.60 2.17
N ALA A 134 14.32 11.71 1.83
CA ALA A 134 12.93 11.96 2.15
C ALA A 134 12.12 12.08 0.86
N PHE A 135 10.95 11.46 0.85
CA PHE A 135 9.92 11.59 -0.18
C PHE A 135 8.79 12.36 0.46
N VAL A 136 8.28 13.39 -0.21
CA VAL A 136 7.18 14.23 0.28
C VAL A 136 6.18 14.41 -0.85
N VAL A 137 4.91 14.14 -0.57
CA VAL A 137 3.80 14.36 -1.49
C VAL A 137 2.90 15.45 -0.91
N VAL A 138 2.66 16.49 -1.72
CA VAL A 138 1.83 17.65 -1.34
C VAL A 138 0.61 17.69 -2.25
N ASN A 139 -0.59 17.69 -1.67
CA ASN A 139 -1.82 17.88 -2.43
C ASN A 139 -1.87 19.31 -3.01
N ARG A 140 -2.13 19.43 -4.31
CA ARG A 140 -2.05 20.69 -5.07
C ARG A 140 -3.11 21.71 -4.67
N PHE A 141 -4.24 21.29 -4.16
CA PHE A 141 -5.38 22.17 -3.91
C PHE A 141 -5.46 22.61 -2.44
N THR A 142 -5.05 21.74 -1.54
CA THR A 142 -5.01 22.05 -0.09
C THR A 142 -3.64 22.53 0.36
N GLY A 143 -2.59 22.23 -0.42
CA GLY A 143 -1.20 22.45 -0.05
C GLY A 143 -0.81 21.71 1.22
N ARG A 144 -1.47 20.60 1.54
CA ARG A 144 -1.15 19.75 2.69
C ARG A 144 -0.31 18.55 2.26
N ILE A 145 0.51 18.04 3.17
CA ILE A 145 1.29 16.83 2.92
C ILE A 145 0.37 15.64 3.12
N THR A 146 0.24 14.82 2.09
CA THR A 146 -0.52 13.55 2.19
C THR A 146 0.42 12.42 2.54
N ASP A 147 1.61 12.41 1.93
CA ASP A 147 2.58 11.34 2.10
C ASP A 147 3.95 11.88 2.45
N TYR A 148 4.63 11.21 3.37
CA TYR A 148 6.02 11.45 3.69
C TYR A 148 6.68 10.15 4.10
N GLU A 149 7.80 9.84 3.47
CA GLU A 149 8.66 8.72 3.85
C GLU A 149 10.09 9.22 4.00
N CYS A 150 10.78 8.87 5.07
CA CYS A 150 12.19 9.17 5.26
C CYS A 150 12.99 7.91 5.56
N ARG A 151 13.86 7.58 4.61
CA ARG A 151 14.78 6.44 4.68
C ARG A 151 16.12 6.86 5.23
N TYR A 152 16.65 6.04 6.12
CA TYR A 152 18.01 6.16 6.63
C TYR A 152 18.94 5.26 5.80
N LEU A 153 20.12 5.77 5.46
CA LEU A 153 21.06 5.09 4.56
C LEU A 153 22.11 4.24 5.30
N GLN A 154 22.18 4.30 6.65
CA GLN A 154 23.15 3.53 7.43
C GLN A 154 22.47 2.44 8.28
N ILE A 155 23.21 1.37 8.58
CA ILE A 155 22.74 0.24 9.39
C ILE A 155 23.29 0.43 10.80
N PHE A 156 22.41 0.71 11.76
CA PHE A 156 22.71 0.66 13.20
C PHE A 156 21.60 -0.16 13.88
N ASP A 157 21.83 -0.64 15.10
CA ASP A 157 20.78 -1.28 15.89
C ASP A 157 20.23 -0.28 16.92
N PRO A 158 19.02 0.26 16.71
CA PRO A 158 18.51 1.32 17.57
C PRO A 158 18.03 0.77 18.90
N VAL A 159 18.04 1.62 19.93
CA VAL A 159 17.31 1.34 21.17
C VAL A 159 15.82 1.27 20.84
N ARG A 160 15.18 0.16 21.22
CA ARG A 160 13.76 -0.07 20.96
C ARG A 160 12.93 1.09 21.51
N LEU A 161 12.03 1.59 20.67
CA LEU A 161 10.99 2.53 21.04
C LEU A 161 9.93 1.80 21.88
N SER A 162 9.48 2.38 23.00
CA SER A 162 8.29 1.85 23.70
C SER A 162 7.02 2.24 22.93
N LYS A 163 5.90 1.55 23.19
CA LYS A 163 4.64 1.91 22.53
C LYS A 163 4.21 3.33 22.91
N GLU A 164 4.26 3.62 24.21
CA GLU A 164 3.87 4.88 24.83
C GLU A 164 4.75 6.05 24.34
N GLU A 165 6.06 5.81 24.20
CA GLU A 165 6.99 6.77 23.61
C GLU A 165 6.62 7.09 22.16
N GLY A 166 6.27 6.07 21.36
CA GLY A 166 5.79 6.25 20.00
C GLY A 166 4.46 6.99 19.92
N GLU A 167 3.49 6.65 20.78
CA GLU A 167 2.18 7.32 20.85
C GLU A 167 2.34 8.81 21.15
N GLN A 168 3.20 9.17 22.11
CA GLN A 168 3.46 10.57 22.44
C GLN A 168 4.08 11.32 21.26
N ILE A 169 5.05 10.72 20.55
CA ILE A 169 5.68 11.35 19.37
C ILE A 169 4.64 11.59 18.27
N VAL A 170 3.73 10.63 18.06
CA VAL A 170 2.64 10.77 17.07
C VAL A 170 1.66 11.87 17.48
N LEU A 171 1.26 11.92 18.75
CA LEU A 171 0.37 12.95 19.28
C LEU A 171 0.95 14.36 19.09
N ASP A 172 2.22 14.54 19.46
CA ASP A 172 2.91 15.82 19.32
C ASP A 172 3.01 16.23 17.85
N PHE A 173 3.30 15.27 16.96
CA PHE A 173 3.33 15.49 15.52
C PHE A 173 1.96 15.94 14.99
N LEU A 174 0.89 15.20 15.29
CA LEU A 174 -0.47 15.52 14.84
C LEU A 174 -0.89 16.91 15.30
N LYS A 175 -0.69 17.24 16.59
CA LYS A 175 -1.01 18.55 17.16
C LYS A 175 -0.19 19.67 16.50
N LYS A 176 1.13 19.49 16.37
CA LYS A 176 2.03 20.50 15.77
C LYS A 176 1.73 20.77 14.30
N GLN A 177 1.45 19.73 13.53
CA GLN A 177 1.11 19.84 12.11
C GLN A 177 -0.37 20.16 11.86
N ARG A 178 -1.19 20.20 12.91
CA ARG A 178 -2.65 20.40 12.83
C ARG A 178 -3.31 19.37 11.91
N TYR A 179 -2.93 18.10 12.07
CA TYR A 179 -3.66 16.96 11.55
C TYR A 179 -4.60 16.43 12.64
N TYR A 180 -5.80 16.03 12.23
CA TYR A 180 -6.81 15.47 13.11
C TYR A 180 -7.18 14.07 12.64
N LEU A 181 -7.55 13.23 13.59
CA LEU A 181 -8.08 11.91 13.31
C LEU A 181 -9.60 11.99 13.18
N PRO A 182 -10.20 11.52 12.09
CA PRO A 182 -11.65 11.54 11.95
C PRO A 182 -12.33 10.61 12.97
N PRO A 183 -13.55 10.94 13.44
CA PRO A 183 -14.22 10.23 14.53
C PRO A 183 -14.54 8.76 14.22
N ASN A 184 -14.68 8.43 12.95
CA ASN A 184 -14.96 7.09 12.45
C ASN A 184 -13.69 6.30 12.13
N ALA A 185 -12.51 6.79 12.53
CA ALA A 185 -11.31 6.00 12.54
C ALA A 185 -11.29 5.03 13.72
N ARG A 186 -10.70 3.86 13.51
CA ARG A 186 -10.33 2.93 14.56
C ARG A 186 -8.83 2.74 14.55
N TYR A 187 -8.23 2.70 15.74
CA TYR A 187 -6.83 2.35 15.88
C TYR A 187 -6.70 0.82 15.76
N THR A 188 -6.05 0.37 14.68
CA THR A 188 -5.89 -1.06 14.36
C THR A 188 -4.47 -1.55 14.66
N GLY A 189 -3.67 -0.74 15.36
CA GLY A 189 -2.48 -1.23 16.05
C GLY A 189 -1.11 -0.88 15.47
N ASP A 190 -0.12 -1.38 16.22
CA ASP A 190 1.31 -1.31 15.95
C ASP A 190 1.78 -2.61 15.29
N ILE A 191 1.95 -2.56 13.97
CA ILE A 191 2.72 -3.58 13.29
C ILE A 191 4.18 -3.24 13.61
N GLY A 192 4.77 -3.98 14.55
CA GLY A 192 6.21 -3.99 14.76
C GLY A 192 6.88 -4.32 13.44
N TYR A 193 7.28 -3.29 12.70
CA TYR A 193 7.83 -3.40 11.36
C TYR A 193 9.35 -3.44 11.50
N ASP A 194 9.99 -4.33 10.73
CA ASP A 194 11.46 -4.40 10.64
C ASP A 194 12.16 -4.61 12.01
N CYS A 195 11.84 -5.72 12.69
CA CYS A 195 12.50 -6.15 13.94
C CYS A 195 12.46 -5.13 15.10
N GLY A 196 11.47 -4.22 15.13
CA GLY A 196 11.32 -3.19 16.16
C GLY A 196 12.07 -1.88 15.87
N ARG A 197 12.57 -1.71 14.63
CA ARG A 197 13.18 -0.47 14.15
C ARG A 197 12.17 0.64 13.91
N TYR A 198 10.91 0.28 13.69
CA TYR A 198 9.82 1.22 13.52
C TYR A 198 8.61 0.76 14.35
N LYS A 199 7.88 1.73 14.89
CA LYS A 199 6.52 1.52 15.39
C LYS A 199 5.55 2.20 14.45
N ARG A 200 4.54 1.46 13.99
CA ARG A 200 3.51 1.99 13.09
C ARG A 200 2.25 2.25 13.89
N PHE A 201 1.52 3.29 13.53
CA PHE A 201 0.24 3.63 14.14
C PHE A 201 -0.75 3.77 13.01
N ILE A 202 -1.67 2.80 12.92
CA ILE A 202 -2.62 2.71 11.81
C ILE A 202 -4.01 3.08 12.31
N PHE A 203 -4.61 4.06 11.65
CA PHE A 203 -5.97 4.51 11.88
C PHE A 203 -6.80 4.22 10.64
N GLN A 204 -7.67 3.24 10.75
CA GLN A 204 -8.44 2.71 9.64
C GLN A 204 -9.85 3.31 9.64
N GLN A 205 -10.36 3.75 8.47
CA GLN A 205 -11.73 4.23 8.37
C GLN A 205 -12.74 3.08 8.46
N TYR A 206 -13.80 3.29 9.25
CA TYR A 206 -14.99 2.46 9.27
C TYR A 206 -16.25 3.28 8.97
N LEU A 207 -17.23 2.62 8.35
CA LEU A 207 -18.62 3.09 8.25
C LEU A 207 -19.51 2.03 8.90
N GLY A 208 -19.91 2.28 10.15
CA GLY A 208 -20.53 1.25 10.99
C GLY A 208 -19.55 0.11 11.27
N SER A 209 -19.90 -1.10 10.84
CA SER A 209 -19.05 -2.30 10.92
C SER A 209 -18.16 -2.52 9.69
N MET A 210 -18.33 -1.73 8.63
CA MET A 210 -17.62 -1.93 7.38
C MET A 210 -16.31 -1.16 7.34
N ARG A 211 -15.21 -1.83 7.00
CA ARG A 211 -13.88 -1.22 6.78
C ARG A 211 -13.78 -0.59 5.38
N ILE A 212 -13.10 0.54 5.20
CA ILE A 212 -12.75 1.04 3.85
C ILE A 212 -11.25 0.88 3.62
N GLU A 213 -10.84 -0.16 2.90
CA GLU A 213 -9.46 -0.66 2.92
C GLU A 213 -8.38 0.37 2.53
N SER A 214 -8.64 1.19 1.50
CA SER A 214 -7.69 2.22 1.06
C SER A 214 -7.80 3.55 1.83
N SER A 215 -8.75 3.69 2.76
CA SER A 215 -8.91 4.90 3.57
C SER A 215 -8.36 4.72 4.97
N ARG A 216 -7.14 5.21 5.17
CA ARG A 216 -6.36 5.03 6.39
C ARG A 216 -5.36 6.16 6.59
N ILE A 217 -5.02 6.40 7.85
CA ILE A 217 -3.90 7.24 8.25
C ILE A 217 -2.85 6.33 8.85
N VAL A 218 -1.63 6.35 8.31
CA VAL A 218 -0.51 5.56 8.79
C VAL A 218 0.57 6.52 9.26
N ILE A 219 1.08 6.31 10.47
CA ILE A 219 2.17 7.12 11.02
C ILE A 219 3.21 6.18 11.59
N ALA A 220 4.43 6.21 11.07
CA ALA A 220 5.53 5.43 11.62
C ALA A 220 6.53 6.30 12.36
N VAL A 221 6.93 5.84 13.54
CA VAL A 221 8.00 6.42 14.33
C VAL A 221 9.23 5.52 14.23
N SER A 222 10.34 6.10 13.82
CA SER A 222 11.63 5.41 13.77
C SER A 222 12.24 5.31 15.17
N SER A 223 12.62 4.10 15.59
CA SER A 223 13.42 3.83 16.79
C SER A 223 14.80 4.50 16.72
N PHE A 224 15.35 4.72 15.53
CA PHE A 224 16.64 5.42 15.33
C PHE A 224 16.60 6.89 15.72
N SER A 225 15.75 7.67 15.05
CA SER A 225 15.68 9.12 15.27
C SER A 225 14.72 9.53 16.37
N LYS A 226 13.85 8.61 16.84
CA LYS A 226 12.72 8.93 17.73
C LYS A 226 11.84 10.04 17.12
N ARG A 227 11.56 9.91 15.81
CA ARG A 227 10.81 10.87 14.99
C ARG A 227 9.96 10.16 13.95
N ILE A 228 9.04 10.90 13.34
CA ILE A 228 8.25 10.43 12.20
C ILE A 228 9.18 10.08 11.04
N SER A 229 9.08 8.84 10.60
CA SER A 229 9.78 8.30 9.43
C SER A 229 8.84 8.00 8.28
N ASP A 230 7.55 7.85 8.56
CA ASP A 230 6.52 7.53 7.58
C ASP A 230 5.22 8.22 7.99
N PHE A 231 4.49 8.78 7.04
CA PHE A 231 3.22 9.43 7.24
C PHE A 231 2.41 9.31 5.97
N GLU A 232 1.24 8.68 6.05
CA GLU A 232 0.26 8.57 4.98
C GLU A 232 -1.06 9.11 5.53
N TYR A 233 -1.69 10.07 4.85
CA TYR A 233 -3.00 10.62 5.20
C TYR A 233 -3.95 10.47 4.00
N HIS A 234 -4.49 9.26 3.86
CA HIS A 234 -5.46 8.92 2.82
C HIS A 234 -6.83 8.79 3.48
N TRP A 235 -7.71 9.76 3.28
CA TRP A 235 -9.04 9.73 3.91
C TRP A 235 -10.16 10.12 2.94
N PHE A 236 -11.19 9.27 2.86
CA PHE A 236 -12.41 9.56 2.11
C PHE A 236 -13.47 10.23 2.98
N GLU A 237 -14.06 11.31 2.48
CA GLU A 237 -15.21 11.97 3.14
C GLU A 237 -16.52 11.24 2.81
N THR A 238 -16.54 9.93 3.02
CA THR A 238 -17.73 9.13 2.75
C THR A 238 -18.61 9.11 4.00
N LYS A 239 -19.74 9.79 3.95
CA LYS A 239 -20.69 9.85 5.08
C LYS A 239 -21.60 8.62 5.13
N LYS A 240 -21.91 8.02 3.98
CA LYS A 240 -22.78 6.83 3.87
C LYS A 240 -22.42 5.99 2.65
N VAL A 241 -22.44 4.68 2.83
CA VAL A 241 -22.47 3.67 1.78
C VAL A 241 -23.82 2.97 1.89
N SER A 242 -24.47 2.67 0.77
CA SER A 242 -25.78 2.00 0.79
C SER A 242 -25.60 0.56 1.25
N MET A 243 -26.18 0.21 2.40
CA MET A 243 -26.09 -1.14 2.97
C MET A 243 -27.24 -2.06 2.53
N SER A 244 -28.08 -1.59 1.60
CA SER A 244 -29.25 -2.32 1.10
C SER A 244 -28.84 -3.54 0.27
N GLY A 245 -29.40 -4.71 0.57
CA GLY A 245 -29.21 -5.93 -0.22
C GLY A 245 -27.92 -6.70 0.07
N ILE A 246 -27.15 -6.27 1.07
CA ILE A 246 -25.99 -7.03 1.54
C ILE A 246 -26.45 -8.37 2.09
N ARG A 247 -25.86 -9.44 1.57
CA ARG A 247 -26.08 -10.80 2.06
C ARG A 247 -25.51 -10.93 3.47
N ASP A 248 -26.23 -11.63 4.34
CA ASP A 248 -25.76 -11.90 5.69
C ASP A 248 -24.53 -12.82 5.66
N LYS A 249 -23.72 -12.72 6.71
CA LYS A 249 -22.48 -13.48 6.86
C LYS A 249 -22.65 -14.99 6.63
N ASN A 250 -23.73 -15.59 7.14
CA ASN A 250 -23.90 -17.04 7.08
C ASN A 250 -24.22 -17.49 5.65
N SER A 251 -25.05 -16.72 4.93
CA SER A 251 -25.34 -16.97 3.51
C SER A 251 -24.08 -16.91 2.64
N VAL A 252 -23.21 -15.92 2.89
CA VAL A 252 -21.96 -15.73 2.13
C VAL A 252 -20.95 -16.84 2.43
N MET A 253 -20.82 -17.23 3.71
CA MET A 253 -19.98 -18.37 4.11
C MET A 253 -20.46 -19.67 3.46
N ALA A 254 -21.76 -19.94 3.43
CA ALA A 254 -22.32 -21.12 2.78
C ALA A 254 -22.05 -21.12 1.26
N SER A 255 -22.22 -19.97 0.59
CA SER A 255 -21.93 -19.82 -0.84
C SER A 255 -20.44 -20.04 -1.16
N THR A 256 -19.56 -19.57 -0.26
CA THR A 256 -18.11 -19.77 -0.40
C THR A 256 -17.70 -21.23 -0.19
N ALA A 257 -18.33 -21.93 0.76
CA ALA A 257 -18.09 -23.36 0.94
C ALA A 257 -18.51 -24.15 -0.32
N LEU A 258 -19.66 -23.82 -0.92
CA LEU A 258 -20.11 -24.43 -2.18
C LEU A 258 -19.16 -24.14 -3.34
N TYR A 259 -18.57 -22.93 -3.41
CA TYR A 259 -17.54 -22.60 -4.40
C TYR A 259 -16.35 -23.56 -4.32
N PHE A 260 -15.80 -23.82 -3.13
CA PHE A 260 -14.66 -24.74 -2.98
C PHE A 260 -15.01 -26.19 -3.33
N ILE A 261 -16.24 -26.63 -3.05
CA ILE A 261 -16.73 -27.95 -3.46
C ILE A 261 -16.83 -28.05 -5.00
N GLY A 262 -17.26 -26.98 -5.66
CA GLY A 262 -17.48 -26.93 -7.11
C GLY A 262 -16.22 -26.71 -7.96
N GLU A 263 -15.12 -26.25 -7.36
CA GLU A 263 -13.85 -25.93 -8.03
C GLU A 263 -12.74 -26.89 -7.57
N PRO A 264 -12.73 -28.16 -8.05
CA PRO A 264 -11.83 -29.22 -7.55
C PRO A 264 -10.33 -28.94 -7.77
N ASP A 265 -9.99 -27.95 -8.59
CA ASP A 265 -8.62 -27.50 -8.81
C ASP A 265 -8.10 -26.52 -7.74
N THR A 266 -8.98 -25.97 -6.89
CA THR A 266 -8.57 -25.07 -5.81
C THR A 266 -8.11 -25.79 -4.54
N LEU A 267 -8.75 -26.89 -4.18
CA LEU A 267 -8.42 -27.71 -3.00
C LEU A 267 -8.59 -29.19 -3.35
N SER A 268 -7.67 -30.04 -2.90
CA SER A 268 -7.83 -31.49 -3.05
C SER A 268 -8.97 -32.03 -2.17
N GLU A 269 -9.55 -33.18 -2.52
CA GLU A 269 -10.70 -33.76 -1.80
C GLU A 269 -10.48 -33.89 -0.28
N GLY A 270 -9.27 -34.26 0.16
CA GLY A 270 -8.92 -34.36 1.58
C GLY A 270 -8.81 -33.01 2.31
N GLN A 271 -8.69 -31.91 1.57
CA GLN A 271 -8.63 -30.54 2.12
C GLN A 271 -10.01 -29.88 2.21
N LEU A 272 -11.02 -30.37 1.48
CA LEU A 272 -12.38 -29.82 1.56
C LEU A 272 -13.03 -30.08 2.92
N ASP A 273 -12.76 -31.25 3.50
CA ASP A 273 -13.28 -31.64 4.82
C ASP A 273 -12.59 -30.91 5.98
N SER A 274 -11.45 -30.24 5.73
CA SER A 274 -10.66 -29.52 6.75
C SER A 274 -10.82 -28.00 6.70
N ILE A 275 -11.79 -27.48 5.93
CA ILE A 275 -12.03 -26.04 5.84
C ILE A 275 -12.70 -25.53 7.12
N HIS A 276 -12.01 -24.63 7.82
CA HIS A 276 -12.54 -23.92 8.98
C HIS A 276 -12.53 -22.42 8.75
N PHE A 277 -13.70 -21.78 8.84
CA PHE A 277 -13.79 -20.32 8.76
C PHE A 277 -13.25 -19.67 10.04
N THR A 278 -12.22 -18.84 9.89
CA THR A 278 -11.52 -18.18 11.01
C THR A 278 -11.97 -16.73 11.20
N SER A 279 -12.41 -16.06 10.13
CA SER A 279 -12.86 -14.67 10.19
C SER A 279 -13.84 -14.33 9.07
N ALA A 280 -14.65 -13.30 9.28
CA ALA A 280 -15.53 -12.72 8.27
C ALA A 280 -15.61 -11.21 8.50
N GLU A 281 -15.16 -10.43 7.53
CA GLU A 281 -15.05 -8.97 7.63
C GLU A 281 -15.68 -8.33 6.40
N LEU A 282 -16.63 -7.42 6.61
CA LEU A 282 -17.22 -6.63 5.53
C LEU A 282 -16.37 -5.39 5.28
N ALA A 283 -16.01 -5.17 4.02
CA ALA A 283 -15.17 -4.05 3.63
C ALA A 283 -15.57 -3.49 2.26
N LEU A 284 -15.11 -2.26 2.01
CA LEU A 284 -15.04 -1.69 0.68
C LEU A 284 -13.59 -1.85 0.21
N ALA A 285 -13.38 -2.80 -0.71
CA ALA A 285 -12.07 -3.24 -1.20
C ALA A 285 -11.74 -2.58 -2.53
N GLU A 286 -10.50 -2.14 -2.72
CA GLU A 286 -10.03 -1.64 -4.01
C GLU A 286 -9.94 -2.81 -5.01
N VAL A 287 -10.59 -2.68 -6.17
CA VAL A 287 -10.59 -3.72 -7.21
C VAL A 287 -9.86 -3.28 -8.46
N GLU A 288 -9.92 -1.99 -8.80
CA GLU A 288 -9.31 -1.47 -10.02
C GLU A 288 -8.92 -0.01 -9.83
N ARG A 289 -7.73 0.37 -10.32
CA ARG A 289 -7.30 1.77 -10.35
C ARG A 289 -7.31 2.26 -11.79
N LYS A 290 -8.12 3.27 -12.08
CA LYS A 290 -8.21 3.93 -13.40
C LYS A 290 -7.66 5.35 -13.33
N ASP A 291 -7.37 5.90 -14.49
CA ASP A 291 -6.90 7.29 -14.63
C ASP A 291 -7.92 8.31 -14.09
N ASN A 292 -9.21 7.96 -14.09
CA ASN A 292 -10.31 8.79 -13.60
C ASN A 292 -10.79 8.43 -12.18
N GLY A 293 -10.04 7.61 -11.44
CA GLY A 293 -10.33 7.25 -10.06
C GLY A 293 -10.20 5.76 -9.79
N THR A 294 -10.29 5.41 -8.52
CA THR A 294 -10.21 4.04 -8.03
C THR A 294 -11.62 3.48 -7.89
N ILE A 295 -11.83 2.26 -8.39
CA ILE A 295 -13.06 1.48 -8.22
C ILE A 295 -12.89 0.56 -7.02
N TYR A 296 -13.93 0.56 -6.20
CA TYR A 296 -14.06 -0.27 -5.03
C TYR A 296 -15.26 -1.19 -5.13
N ARG A 297 -15.17 -2.36 -4.51
CA ARG A 297 -16.25 -3.33 -4.40
C ARG A 297 -16.60 -3.60 -2.94
N LEU A 298 -17.90 -3.59 -2.65
CA LEU A 298 -18.43 -4.05 -1.38
C LEU A 298 -18.22 -5.56 -1.24
N THR A 299 -17.39 -5.96 -0.28
CA THR A 299 -16.74 -7.27 -0.25
C THR A 299 -16.79 -7.86 1.15
N TRP A 300 -17.12 -9.14 1.25
CA TRP A 300 -16.81 -9.96 2.41
C TRP A 300 -15.43 -10.58 2.24
N PHE A 301 -14.54 -10.31 3.18
CA PHE A 301 -13.30 -11.04 3.35
C PHE A 301 -13.54 -12.19 4.32
N LEU A 302 -13.45 -13.43 3.83
CA LEU A 302 -13.57 -14.63 4.65
C LEU A 302 -12.20 -15.24 4.84
N GLY A 303 -11.74 -15.33 6.08
CA GLY A 303 -10.55 -16.10 6.43
C GLY A 303 -10.91 -17.57 6.60
N LEU A 304 -10.12 -18.45 6.00
CA LEU A 304 -10.26 -19.89 6.08
C LEU A 304 -8.92 -20.47 6.53
N SER A 305 -8.96 -21.42 7.46
CA SER A 305 -7.86 -22.32 7.77
C SER A 305 -8.17 -23.65 7.09
N VAL A 306 -7.19 -24.19 6.37
CA VAL A 306 -7.28 -25.50 5.73
C VAL A 306 -6.16 -26.36 6.29
N ASP A 307 -6.49 -27.49 6.90
CA ASP A 307 -5.48 -28.44 7.34
C ASP A 307 -4.93 -29.17 6.11
N THR A 308 -3.62 -29.09 5.93
CA THR A 308 -2.88 -29.86 4.94
C THR A 308 -1.99 -30.85 5.66
N ASP A 309 -1.61 -31.97 5.00
CA ASP A 309 -0.87 -33.10 5.60
C ASP A 309 0.37 -32.75 6.44
N ASN A 310 0.89 -31.52 6.36
CA ASN A 310 2.02 -31.05 7.15
C ASN A 310 1.96 -29.58 7.62
N ASN A 311 0.82 -28.87 7.58
CA ASN A 311 0.61 -27.53 8.20
C ASN A 311 -0.83 -27.00 7.95
N ASN A 312 -1.23 -25.99 8.72
CA ASN A 312 -2.43 -25.19 8.44
C ASN A 312 -2.12 -24.11 7.41
N GLU A 313 -2.89 -24.07 6.33
CA GLU A 313 -2.85 -23.01 5.32
C GLU A 313 -3.95 -21.98 5.59
N GLU A 314 -3.59 -20.70 5.63
CA GLU A 314 -4.56 -19.62 5.74
C GLU A 314 -4.89 -19.06 4.35
N ILE A 315 -6.17 -19.12 4.00
CA ILE A 315 -6.73 -18.59 2.77
C ILE A 315 -7.64 -17.40 3.12
N ILE A 316 -7.62 -16.36 2.31
CA ILE A 316 -8.58 -15.26 2.37
C ILE A 316 -9.36 -15.26 1.06
N ALA A 317 -10.67 -15.50 1.16
CA ALA A 317 -11.60 -15.36 0.05
C ALA A 317 -12.23 -13.97 0.04
N SER A 318 -12.22 -13.33 -1.14
CA SER A 318 -12.89 -12.06 -1.39
C SER A 318 -14.18 -12.34 -2.14
N VAL A 319 -15.30 -12.00 -1.52
CA VAL A 319 -16.64 -12.39 -1.97
C VAL A 319 -17.49 -11.14 -2.15
N ASP A 320 -18.15 -10.98 -3.30
CA ASP A 320 -19.01 -9.83 -3.54
C ASP A 320 -20.21 -9.87 -2.58
N ALA A 321 -20.44 -8.75 -1.88
CA ALA A 321 -21.38 -8.73 -0.77
C ALA A 321 -22.87 -8.80 -1.17
N LEU A 322 -23.19 -8.62 -2.46
CA LEU A 322 -24.57 -8.67 -2.96
C LEU A 322 -24.86 -10.00 -3.66
N SER A 323 -23.95 -10.44 -4.53
CA SER A 323 -24.08 -11.69 -5.31
C SER A 323 -23.68 -12.93 -4.51
N SER A 324 -22.72 -12.80 -3.58
CA SER A 324 -22.00 -13.90 -2.92
C SER A 324 -21.02 -14.66 -3.83
N ASP A 325 -20.67 -14.07 -4.97
CA ASP A 325 -19.70 -14.65 -5.89
C ASP A 325 -18.27 -14.42 -5.36
N VAL A 326 -17.50 -15.51 -5.27
CA VAL A 326 -16.07 -15.46 -4.94
C VAL A 326 -15.32 -14.96 -6.16
N TYR A 327 -14.55 -13.88 -6.01
CA TYR A 327 -13.84 -13.26 -7.14
C TYR A 327 -12.32 -13.16 -6.95
N ALA A 328 -11.81 -13.39 -5.74
CA ALA A 328 -10.37 -13.46 -5.50
C ALA A 328 -10.04 -14.35 -4.31
N LEU A 329 -8.92 -15.08 -4.39
CA LEU A 329 -8.36 -15.89 -3.33
C LEU A 329 -6.90 -15.49 -3.05
N ARG A 330 -6.53 -15.42 -1.78
CA ARG A 330 -5.14 -15.17 -1.36
C ARG A 330 -4.70 -16.23 -0.35
N SER A 331 -3.55 -16.87 -0.58
CA SER A 331 -2.94 -17.84 0.33
C SER A 331 -1.62 -17.33 0.93
N SER A 332 -1.39 -17.62 2.22
CA SER A 332 -0.15 -17.28 2.92
C SER A 332 1.05 -18.13 2.49
N ARG A 333 0.84 -19.36 1.99
CA ARG A 333 1.90 -20.35 1.76
C ARG A 333 2.54 -20.26 0.38
N ARG A 334 1.82 -19.73 -0.62
CA ARG A 334 2.29 -19.66 -2.02
C ARG A 334 2.78 -18.27 -2.46
N GLY A 335 2.63 -17.23 -1.64
CA GLY A 335 2.94 -15.85 -2.05
C GLY A 335 2.17 -15.39 -3.31
N GLY A 336 1.20 -16.18 -3.76
CA GLY A 336 0.42 -15.98 -4.97
C GLY A 336 -0.99 -15.53 -4.61
N ILE A 337 -1.43 -14.46 -5.26
CA ILE A 337 -2.84 -14.09 -5.33
C ILE A 337 -3.38 -14.82 -6.55
N THR A 338 -4.30 -15.77 -6.36
CA THR A 338 -5.06 -16.33 -7.49
C THR A 338 -6.32 -15.50 -7.60
N ILE A 339 -6.28 -14.49 -8.48
CA ILE A 339 -7.45 -13.70 -8.83
C ILE A 339 -8.21 -14.49 -9.90
N ASN A 340 -9.31 -15.14 -9.52
CA ASN A 340 -10.25 -15.71 -10.46
C ASN A 340 -11.18 -14.60 -10.95
N GLU A 341 -10.64 -13.72 -11.79
CA GLU A 341 -11.46 -12.75 -12.50
C GLU A 341 -12.17 -13.45 -13.67
N HIS A 342 -13.46 -13.77 -13.50
CA HIS A 342 -14.40 -13.81 -14.63
C HIS A 342 -14.69 -12.37 -15.13
N LEU A 343 -13.62 -11.62 -15.39
CA LEU A 343 -13.61 -10.39 -16.17
C LEU A 343 -12.72 -10.66 -17.38
N THR A 344 -13.30 -10.46 -18.56
CA THR A 344 -12.69 -10.59 -19.90
C THR A 344 -11.19 -10.25 -19.94
N PRO A 345 -10.34 -11.10 -20.56
CA PRO A 345 -8.89 -10.99 -20.46
C PRO A 345 -8.38 -9.85 -21.34
N LEU A 346 -7.71 -8.87 -20.74
CA LEU A 346 -6.93 -7.86 -21.48
C LEU A 346 -5.52 -7.63 -20.92
N SER A 347 -5.10 -8.32 -19.86
CA SER A 347 -3.84 -8.02 -19.16
C SER A 347 -2.73 -9.07 -19.30
N THR A 348 -2.95 -10.20 -19.97
CA THR A 348 -1.86 -11.15 -20.31
C THR A 348 -0.80 -10.57 -21.26
N VAL A 349 -1.06 -9.39 -21.85
CA VAL A 349 -0.13 -8.69 -22.73
C VAL A 349 1.02 -8.01 -21.97
N PHE A 350 0.85 -7.63 -20.70
CA PHE A 350 1.86 -6.82 -19.97
C PHE A 350 3.01 -7.63 -19.38
N LEU A 351 2.74 -8.85 -18.89
CA LEU A 351 3.77 -9.75 -18.35
C LEU A 351 4.61 -10.40 -19.46
N VAL A 352 4.00 -10.71 -20.61
CA VAL A 352 4.72 -11.20 -21.79
C VAL A 352 5.48 -10.07 -22.48
N GLY A 353 4.92 -8.84 -22.50
CA GLY A 353 5.54 -7.66 -23.11
C GLY A 353 6.79 -7.16 -22.38
N SER A 354 6.81 -7.21 -21.04
CA SER A 354 7.98 -6.76 -20.25
C SER A 354 9.16 -7.74 -20.31
N ALA A 355 8.89 -9.05 -20.30
CA ALA A 355 9.93 -10.07 -20.50
C ALA A 355 10.54 -10.01 -21.91
N SER A 356 9.72 -9.74 -22.94
CA SER A 356 10.20 -9.62 -24.31
C SER A 356 10.94 -8.29 -24.58
N LEU A 357 10.59 -7.19 -23.92
CA LEU A 357 11.33 -5.92 -24.01
C LEU A 357 12.73 -6.03 -23.39
N VAL A 358 12.86 -6.70 -22.23
CA VAL A 358 14.15 -6.96 -21.58
C VAL A 358 15.00 -7.91 -22.41
N GLY A 359 14.39 -8.94 -23.02
CA GLY A 359 15.05 -9.84 -23.97
C GLY A 359 15.53 -9.14 -25.25
N LEU A 360 14.73 -8.23 -25.81
CA LEU A 360 15.09 -7.45 -26.98
C LEU A 360 16.21 -6.45 -26.68
N LEU A 361 16.16 -5.74 -25.55
CA LEU A 361 17.21 -4.79 -25.16
C LEU A 361 18.54 -5.48 -24.88
N SER A 362 18.51 -6.67 -24.25
CA SER A 362 19.72 -7.45 -24.01
C SER A 362 20.31 -8.04 -25.30
N ALA A 363 19.49 -8.54 -26.22
CA ALA A 363 19.94 -9.00 -27.54
C ALA A 363 20.51 -7.85 -28.39
N SER A 364 19.87 -6.68 -28.37
CA SER A 364 20.32 -5.48 -29.10
C SER A 364 21.68 -4.99 -28.62
N LEU A 365 21.90 -5.01 -27.30
CA LEU A 365 23.17 -4.62 -26.70
C LEU A 365 24.31 -5.59 -27.07
N ILE A 366 24.02 -6.89 -27.13
CA ILE A 366 24.98 -7.92 -27.56
C ILE A 366 25.36 -7.72 -29.03
N ILE A 367 24.40 -7.44 -29.91
CA ILE A 367 24.65 -7.20 -31.34
C ILE A 367 25.51 -5.93 -31.55
N VAL A 368 25.21 -4.84 -30.85
CA VAL A 368 26.01 -3.60 -30.91
C VAL A 368 27.45 -3.82 -30.40
N LEU A 369 27.62 -4.65 -29.37
CA LEU A 369 28.94 -5.01 -28.85
C LEU A 369 29.73 -5.91 -29.81
N LEU A 370 29.08 -6.83 -30.51
CA LEU A 370 29.71 -7.70 -31.51
C LEU A 370 30.16 -6.90 -32.74
N LEU A 371 29.28 -6.05 -33.29
CA LEU A 371 29.57 -5.20 -34.46
C LEU A 371 30.67 -4.17 -34.18
N SER A 372 30.73 -3.62 -32.96
CA SER A 372 31.80 -2.71 -32.56
C SER A 372 33.14 -3.40 -32.29
N SER A 373 33.14 -4.71 -32.07
CA SER A 373 34.35 -5.54 -31.94
C SER A 373 34.96 -5.85 -33.31
N GLU A 374 34.12 -6.10 -34.32
CA GLU A 374 34.53 -6.41 -35.70
C GLU A 374 35.15 -5.19 -36.40
N ARG A 375 34.57 -4.00 -36.20
CA ARG A 375 35.07 -2.73 -36.74
C ARG A 375 36.43 -2.29 -36.17
N ARG A 376 36.94 -2.94 -35.12
CA ARG A 376 38.29 -2.71 -34.56
C ARG A 376 39.31 -3.73 -35.04
N ARG A 377 38.90 -4.74 -35.82
CA ARG A 377 39.76 -5.76 -36.40
C ARG A 377 40.00 -5.58 -37.90
N SER A 378 39.16 -4.79 -38.59
CA SER A 378 39.48 -4.15 -39.87
C SER A 378 40.22 -2.84 -39.63
#